data_AF-A0A0G1HWM4-F1
#
_entry.id   AF-A0A0G1HWM4-F1
#
_cell.length_a   1.000
_cell.length_b   1.000
_cell.length_c   1.000
_cell.angle_alpha   90.00
_cell.angle_beta   90.00
_cell.angle_gamma   90.00
#
_symmetry.space_group_name_H-M   'P 1'
#
loop_
_entity.id
_entity.type
_entity.pdbx_description
1 polymer ?
#
loop_
_entity_poly.entity_id
_entity_poly.type
_entity_poly.pdbx_seq_one_letter_code
_entity_poly.pdbx_strand_id
1 'polypeptide(L)'
;MKKLQEYIAKMNKERGFEDTTIPELFMYLSEEVGEMAKAARQATKMHTDSASEKFELAHEMADVLSYLLDIANRFDIDLEKSFWEKEEINKQRVWNKKGE
;
A
#
# COMPACT_ATOMS: atom_id res chain seq x y z
N MET A 1 -6.76 -6.28 -8.90
CA MET A 1 -6.60 -6.14 -7.43
C MET A 1 -7.28 -7.27 -6.66
N LYS A 2 -8.45 -7.75 -7.10
CA LYS A 2 -9.15 -8.89 -6.47
C LYS A 2 -8.29 -10.16 -6.28
N LYS A 3 -7.53 -10.58 -7.31
CA LYS A 3 -6.61 -11.72 -7.22
C LYS A 3 -5.51 -11.54 -6.16
N LEU A 4 -5.04 -10.30 -5.96
CA LEU A 4 -4.04 -10.00 -4.95
C LEU A 4 -4.67 -10.03 -3.55
N GLN A 5 -5.87 -9.50 -3.39
CA GLN A 5 -6.64 -9.64 -2.15
C GLN A 5 -6.84 -11.12 -1.76
N GLU A 6 -7.27 -11.95 -2.71
CA GLU A 6 -7.42 -13.40 -2.51
C GLU A 6 -6.09 -14.09 -2.16
N TYR A 7 -5.00 -13.70 -2.83
CA TYR A 7 -3.66 -14.20 -2.54
C TYR A 7 -3.21 -13.86 -1.11
N ILE A 8 -3.38 -12.59 -0.69
CA ILE A 8 -3.01 -12.14 0.66
C ILE A 8 -3.84 -12.87 1.72
N ALA A 9 -5.15 -13.03 1.51
CA ALA A 9 -6.00 -13.78 2.43
C ALA A 9 -5.53 -15.23 2.60
N LYS A 10 -5.19 -15.90 1.49
CA LYS A 10 -4.65 -17.27 1.52
C LYS A 10 -3.31 -17.33 2.24
N MET A 11 -2.41 -16.40 1.93
CA MET A 11 -1.08 -16.33 2.53
C MET A 11 -1.16 -16.10 4.05
N ASN A 12 -2.03 -15.20 4.52
CA ASN A 12 -2.22 -14.93 5.94
C ASN A 12 -2.71 -16.16 6.69
N LYS A 13 -3.61 -16.93 6.08
CA LYS A 13 -4.05 -18.23 6.60
C LYS A 13 -2.92 -19.25 6.67
N GLU A 14 -2.13 -19.38 5.61
CA GLU A 14 -1.01 -20.33 5.56
C GLU A 14 0.09 -19.99 6.58
N ARG A 15 0.31 -18.70 6.86
CA ARG A 15 1.35 -18.22 7.78
C ARG A 15 0.85 -18.03 9.22
N GLY A 16 -0.44 -18.23 9.50
CA GLY A 16 -1.02 -18.09 10.84
C GLY A 16 -1.22 -16.64 11.30
N PHE A 17 -1.35 -15.69 10.37
CA PHE A 17 -1.63 -14.27 10.65
C PHE A 17 -3.13 -13.97 10.75
N GLU A 18 -3.99 -14.98 10.88
CA GLU A 18 -5.44 -14.80 11.04
C GLU A 18 -5.81 -14.14 12.37
N ASP A 19 -4.98 -14.32 13.41
CA ASP A 19 -5.22 -13.78 14.76
C ASP A 19 -4.70 -12.34 14.94
N THR A 20 -4.04 -11.75 13.93
CA THR A 20 -3.56 -10.36 14.00
C THR A 20 -4.73 -9.41 14.15
N THR A 21 -4.69 -8.59 15.20
CA THR A 21 -5.75 -7.64 15.51
C THR A 21 -5.74 -6.46 14.55
N ILE A 22 -6.88 -5.76 14.42
CA ILE A 22 -6.98 -4.55 13.59
C ILE A 22 -5.94 -3.48 14.00
N PRO A 23 -5.75 -3.14 15.29
CA PRO A 23 -4.71 -2.20 15.69
C PRO A 23 -3.30 -2.62 15.29
N GLU A 24 -2.98 -3.91 15.40
CA GLU A 24 -1.67 -4.44 14.96
C GLU A 24 -1.49 -4.31 13.45
N LEU A 25 -2.53 -4.58 12.64
CA LEU A 25 -2.46 -4.37 11.19
C LEU A 25 -2.17 -2.92 10.82
N PHE A 26 -2.80 -1.96 11.50
CA PHE A 26 -2.52 -0.53 11.27
C PHE A 26 -1.12 -0.13 11.78
N MET A 27 -0.63 -0.75 12.84
CA MET A 27 0.74 -0.58 13.32
C MET A 27 1.73 -1.04 12.25
N TYR A 28 1.59 -2.27 11.73
CA TYR A 28 2.46 -2.79 10.67
C TYR A 28 2.38 -1.95 9.40
N LEU A 29 1.17 -1.57 8.95
CA LEU A 29 1.02 -0.65 7.81
C LEU A 29 1.81 0.65 8.02
N SER A 30 1.77 1.21 9.24
CA SER A 30 2.48 2.45 9.56
C SER A 30 4.00 2.28 9.56
N GLU A 31 4.49 1.12 9.96
CA GLU A 31 5.90 0.73 9.90
C GLU A 31 6.37 0.68 8.44
N GLU A 32 5.67 -0.06 7.57
CA GLU A 32 6.01 -0.17 6.14
C GLU A 32 5.94 1.18 5.42
N VAL A 33 5.00 2.06 5.77
CA VAL A 33 4.96 3.43 5.22
C VAL A 33 6.20 4.22 5.63
N GLY A 34 6.71 4.00 6.85
CA GLY A 34 7.95 4.60 7.33
C GLY A 34 9.18 4.08 6.58
N GLU A 35 9.25 2.78 6.34
CA GLU A 35 10.32 2.14 5.57
C GLU A 35 10.30 2.61 4.10
N MET A 36 9.12 2.65 3.48
CA MET A 36 8.90 3.24 2.16
C MET A 36 9.38 4.70 2.09
N ALA A 37 9.08 5.52 3.10
CA ALA A 37 9.54 6.90 3.14
C ALA A 37 11.07 7.02 3.25
N LYS A 38 11.71 6.12 4.00
CA LYS A 38 13.18 6.04 4.11
C LYS A 38 13.81 5.62 2.78
N ALA A 39 13.28 4.59 2.12
CA ALA A 39 13.75 4.14 0.81
C ALA A 39 13.59 5.23 -0.26
N ALA A 40 12.44 5.92 -0.29
CA ALA A 40 12.21 7.04 -1.20
C ALA A 40 13.20 8.20 -0.98
N ARG A 41 13.54 8.49 0.29
CA ARG A 41 14.55 9.50 0.63
C ARG A 41 15.95 9.09 0.18
N GLN A 42 16.29 7.80 0.19
CA GLN A 42 17.58 7.31 -0.30
C GLN A 42 17.65 7.41 -1.83
N ALA A 43 16.64 6.89 -2.51
CA ALA A 43 16.53 6.90 -3.98
C ALA A 43 16.52 8.31 -4.60
N THR A 44 16.20 9.35 -3.82
CA THR A 44 16.20 10.76 -4.27
C THR A 44 17.48 11.52 -3.93
N LYS A 45 18.33 11.00 -3.03
CA LYS A 45 19.51 11.72 -2.51
C LYS A 45 20.85 11.31 -3.13
N MET A 46 20.96 10.15 -3.76
CA MET A 46 22.25 9.65 -4.27
C MET A 46 22.31 9.58 -5.80
N HIS A 47 23.38 10.15 -6.37
CA HIS A 47 23.71 10.06 -7.80
C HIS A 47 24.47 8.77 -8.18
N THR A 48 24.47 7.73 -7.33
CA THR A 48 25.28 6.52 -7.51
C THR A 48 24.52 5.26 -7.07
N ASP A 49 24.52 4.24 -7.94
CA ASP A 49 23.83 2.94 -7.89
C ASP A 49 22.29 2.95 -7.80
N SER A 50 21.70 3.63 -8.80
CA SER A 50 20.26 3.80 -9.01
C SER A 50 19.38 2.55 -9.10
N ALA A 51 19.95 1.34 -9.23
CA ALA A 51 19.19 0.10 -9.39
C ALA A 51 18.80 -0.53 -8.05
N SER A 52 19.73 -0.55 -7.09
CA SER A 52 19.52 -1.14 -5.77
C SER A 52 18.49 -0.33 -4.97
N GLU A 53 18.58 1.00 -4.99
CA GLU A 53 17.68 1.86 -4.22
C GLU A 53 16.25 1.86 -4.76
N LYS A 54 16.07 1.72 -6.09
CA LYS A 54 14.75 1.58 -6.71
C LYS A 54 14.13 0.22 -6.42
N PHE A 55 14.95 -0.81 -6.29
CA PHE A 55 14.50 -2.15 -5.93
C PHE A 55 13.97 -2.18 -4.50
N GLU A 56 14.72 -1.62 -3.55
CA GLU A 56 14.26 -1.46 -2.16
C GLU A 56 12.94 -0.66 -2.11
N LEU A 57 12.88 0.50 -2.76
CA LEU A 57 11.64 1.29 -2.81
C LEU A 57 10.45 0.49 -3.38
N ALA A 58 10.67 -0.32 -4.42
CA ALA A 58 9.61 -1.15 -5.00
C ALA A 58 9.13 -2.25 -4.04
N HIS A 59 10.02 -2.79 -3.20
CA HIS A 59 9.66 -3.77 -2.17
C HIS A 59 8.82 -3.12 -1.06
N GLU A 60 9.27 -1.98 -0.52
CA GLU A 60 8.51 -1.26 0.51
C GLU A 60 7.12 -0.86 0.02
N MET A 61 7.00 -0.46 -1.25
CA MET A 61 5.68 -0.19 -1.86
C MET A 61 4.79 -1.44 -1.93
N ALA A 62 5.38 -2.62 -2.15
CA ALA A 62 4.66 -3.89 -2.18
C ALA A 62 4.24 -4.33 -0.76
N ASP A 63 5.02 -4.03 0.27
CA ASP A 63 4.68 -4.33 1.66
C ASP A 63 3.54 -3.42 2.15
N VAL A 64 3.61 -2.12 1.85
CA VAL A 64 2.49 -1.17 2.07
C VAL A 64 1.22 -1.66 1.37
N LEU A 65 1.34 -2.08 0.10
CA LEU A 65 0.21 -2.60 -0.65
C LEU A 65 -0.36 -3.86 0.02
N SER A 66 0.50 -4.78 0.47
CA SER A 66 0.09 -6.04 1.09
C SER A 66 -0.74 -5.82 2.36
N TYR A 67 -0.31 -4.93 3.26
CA TYR A 67 -1.09 -4.58 4.45
C TYR A 67 -2.38 -3.83 4.11
N LEU A 68 -2.38 -2.94 3.11
CA LEU A 68 -3.60 -2.29 2.66
C LEU A 68 -4.63 -3.30 2.13
N LEU A 69 -4.17 -4.30 1.37
CA LEU A 69 -5.02 -5.39 0.89
C LEU A 69 -5.55 -6.28 2.02
N ASP A 70 -4.73 -6.58 3.03
CA ASP A 70 -5.18 -7.35 4.18
C ASP A 70 -6.23 -6.58 4.99
N ILE A 71 -6.00 -5.29 5.24
CA ILE A 71 -7.00 -4.42 5.88
C ILE A 71 -8.30 -4.43 5.08
N ALA A 72 -8.25 -4.28 3.75
CA ALA A 72 -9.45 -4.37 2.91
C ALA A 72 -10.17 -5.72 3.09
N ASN A 73 -9.45 -6.83 3.14
CA ASN A 73 -10.02 -8.15 3.39
C ASN A 73 -10.68 -8.27 4.77
N ARG A 74 -10.06 -7.73 5.83
CA ARG A 74 -10.62 -7.75 7.20
C ARG A 74 -11.93 -6.99 7.34
N PHE A 75 -12.13 -5.98 6.50
CA PHE A 75 -13.36 -5.18 6.47
C PHE A 75 -14.34 -5.59 5.36
N ASP A 76 -14.07 -6.69 4.64
CA ASP A 76 -14.88 -7.16 3.50
C ASP A 76 -15.06 -6.09 2.41
N ILE A 77 -13.98 -5.35 2.12
CA ILE A 77 -13.95 -4.28 1.12
C ILE A 77 -13.35 -4.81 -0.18
N ASP A 78 -14.11 -4.69 -1.28
CA ASP A 78 -13.56 -4.80 -2.64
C ASP A 78 -12.81 -3.50 -2.97
N LEU A 79 -11.48 -3.53 -2.80
CA LEU A 79 -10.65 -2.33 -2.96
C LEU A 79 -10.59 -1.89 -4.43
N GLU A 80 -10.67 -2.82 -5.37
CA GLU A 80 -10.69 -2.54 -6.81
C GLU A 80 -11.94 -1.74 -7.19
N LYS A 81 -13.09 -2.25 -6.79
CA LYS A 81 -14.37 -1.59 -7.00
C LYS A 81 -14.39 -0.21 -6.33
N SER A 82 -13.94 -0.14 -5.07
CA SER A 82 -13.89 1.11 -4.31
C SER A 82 -13.01 2.17 -4.97
N PHE A 83 -11.87 1.76 -5.55
CA PHE A 83 -10.99 2.64 -6.31
C PHE A 83 -11.69 3.24 -7.52
N TRP A 84 -12.36 2.42 -8.33
CA TRP A 84 -13.07 2.89 -9.53
C TRP A 84 -14.25 3.81 -9.20
N GLU A 85 -15.06 3.45 -8.21
CA GLU A 85 -16.16 4.31 -7.74
C GLU A 85 -15.64 5.67 -7.27
N LYS A 86 -14.48 5.67 -6.59
CA LYS A 86 -13.85 6.91 -6.14
C LYS A 86 -13.31 7.75 -7.30
N GLU A 87 -12.75 7.11 -8.32
CA GLU A 87 -12.26 7.79 -9.52
C GLU A 87 -13.39 8.46 -10.31
N GLU A 88 -14.56 7.83 -10.43
CA GLU A 88 -15.73 8.48 -11.06
C GLU A 88 -16.15 9.75 -10.32
N ILE A 89 -16.09 9.74 -8.98
CA ILE A 89 -16.32 10.93 -8.16
C ILE A 89 -15.22 11.98 -8.41
N ASN A 90 -13.96 11.56 -8.52
CA ASN A 90 -12.82 12.46 -8.71
C ASN A 90 -12.85 13.15 -10.08
N LYS A 91 -13.32 12.47 -11.14
CA LYS A 91 -13.49 13.05 -12.49
C LYS A 91 -14.44 14.25 -12.52
N GLN A 92 -15.38 14.31 -11.59
CA GLN A 92 -16.33 15.42 -11.47
C GLN A 92 -15.78 16.61 -10.68
N ARG A 93 -14.58 16.49 -10.10
CA ARG A 93 -13.97 17.54 -9.28
C ARG A 93 -13.20 18.52 -10.16
N VAL A 94 -13.43 19.81 -9.91
CA VAL A 94 -12.58 20.88 -10.44
C VAL A 94 -11.44 21.11 -9.44
N TRP A 95 -10.22 20.77 -9.85
CA TRP A 95 -9.04 20.96 -9.03
C TRP A 95 -8.47 22.36 -9.27
N ASN A 96 -8.83 23.31 -8.41
CA ASN A 96 -8.15 24.60 -8.40
C ASN A 96 -6.74 24.39 -7.82
N LYS A 97 -5.71 24.50 -8.66
CA LYS A 97 -4.33 24.58 -8.16
C LYS A 97 -4.26 25.79 -7.23
N LYS A 98 -4.00 25.56 -5.94
CA LYS A 98 -3.64 26.65 -5.03
C LYS A 98 -2.23 27.13 -5.41
N GLY A 99 -2.14 28.38 -5.84
CA GLY A 99 -0.90 29.16 -5.95
C GLY A 99 -0.17 29.04 -7.28
N GLU A 100 -0.52 29.90 -8.23
CA GLU A 100 0.50 30.74 -8.89
C GLU A 100 0.66 32.02 -8.07
#